data_AF-A0A1N6J8E2-F1
#
_entry.id   AF-A0A1N6J8E2-F1
#
_cell.length_a   1.000
_cell.length_b   1.000
_cell.length_c   1.000
_cell.angle_alpha   90.00
_cell.angle_beta   90.00
_cell.angle_gamma   90.00
#
_symmetry.space_group_name_H-M   'P 1'
#
loop_
_entity.id
_entity.type
_entity.pdbx_description
1 polymer ?
#
loop_
_entity_poly.entity_id
_entity_poly.type
_entity_poly.pdbx_seq_one_letter_code
_entity_poly.pdbx_strand_id
1 'polypeptide(L)'
;MATVKVDLSGLDAYWIKACKRAVTDLNVLFKKSDINVVLALGSSTGPTITVTTDSTISGTAVHGRTAATTSDSGQLQSAEVKLPVEVRINTPGGLRGAGLGVLEVIAAHEFVHALGQVKHNSHLMAQTWTKLSGDTPAGDKLQEGGLSMPPLALAPESVEKLKAIWG
;
A
#
# COMPACT_ATOMS: atom_id res chain seq x y z
N MET A 1 -7.72 -10.89 16.73
CA MET A 1 -7.61 -10.35 15.37
C MET A 1 -8.41 -9.07 15.24
N ALA A 2 -7.71 -7.95 15.20
CA ALA A 2 -8.32 -6.65 14.96
C ALA A 2 -8.74 -6.54 13.49
N THR A 3 -9.85 -5.85 13.22
CA THR A 3 -10.30 -5.56 11.86
C THR A 3 -10.22 -4.07 11.60
N VAL A 4 -9.58 -3.69 10.49
CA VAL A 4 -9.47 -2.30 10.03
C VAL A 4 -10.26 -2.17 8.74
N LYS A 5 -11.20 -1.22 8.69
CA LYS A 5 -11.98 -0.93 7.49
C LYS A 5 -11.11 -0.17 6.48
N VAL A 6 -11.17 -0.56 5.21
CA VAL A 6 -10.62 0.24 4.10
C VAL A 6 -11.78 0.77 3.26
N ASP A 7 -11.98 2.08 3.29
CA ASP A 7 -13.02 2.79 2.55
C ASP A 7 -12.47 3.30 1.22
N LEU A 8 -13.01 2.75 0.13
CA LEU A 8 -12.59 3.04 -1.24
C LEU A 8 -13.63 3.88 -2.02
N SER A 9 -14.64 4.43 -1.34
CA SER A 9 -15.75 5.16 -1.98
C SER A 9 -15.31 6.41 -2.75
N GLY A 10 -14.15 7.00 -2.40
CA GLY A 10 -13.59 8.18 -3.04
C GLY A 10 -12.62 7.91 -4.20
N LEU A 11 -12.58 6.68 -4.73
CA LEU A 11 -11.62 6.27 -5.77
C LEU A 11 -12.29 5.94 -7.11
N ASP A 12 -11.50 6.04 -8.18
CA ASP A 12 -11.90 5.51 -9.49
C ASP A 12 -11.82 3.97 -9.54
N ALA A 13 -12.36 3.38 -10.61
CA ALA A 13 -12.40 1.94 -10.78
C ALA A 13 -11.02 1.26 -10.82
N TYR A 14 -9.98 1.98 -11.29
CA TYR A 14 -8.63 1.45 -11.44
C TYR A 14 -7.94 1.35 -10.08
N TRP A 15 -7.99 2.42 -9.29
CA TRP A 15 -7.51 2.43 -7.91
C TRP A 15 -8.30 1.51 -7.01
N ILE A 16 -9.64 1.42 -7.16
CA ILE A 16 -10.44 0.43 -6.43
C ILE A 16 -9.89 -0.98 -6.67
N LYS A 17 -9.58 -1.34 -7.92
CA LYS A 17 -9.06 -2.68 -8.25
C LYS A 17 -7.68 -2.91 -7.62
N ALA A 18 -6.79 -1.92 -7.67
CA ALA A 18 -5.46 -2.00 -7.06
C ALA A 18 -5.53 -2.14 -5.53
N CYS A 19 -6.33 -1.31 -4.86
CA CYS A 19 -6.51 -1.36 -3.40
C CYS A 19 -7.13 -2.67 -2.93
N LYS A 20 -8.11 -3.24 -3.67
CA LYS A 20 -8.68 -4.55 -3.36
C LYS A 20 -7.64 -5.66 -3.41
N ARG A 21 -6.72 -5.59 -4.38
CA ARG A 21 -5.61 -6.53 -4.51
C ARG A 21 -4.61 -6.36 -3.36
N ALA A 22 -4.22 -5.12 -3.06
CA ALA A 22 -3.37 -4.79 -1.93
C ALA A 22 -3.93 -5.32 -0.59
N VAL A 23 -5.23 -5.12 -0.33
CA VAL A 23 -5.91 -5.67 0.86
C VAL A 23 -5.82 -7.20 0.91
N THR A 24 -6.06 -7.87 -0.22
CA THR A 24 -6.01 -9.34 -0.30
C THR A 24 -4.61 -9.85 -0.01
N ASP A 25 -3.60 -9.30 -0.70
CA ASP A 25 -2.22 -9.77 -0.61
C ASP A 25 -1.58 -9.40 0.74
N LEU A 26 -1.92 -8.23 1.30
CA LEU A 26 -1.52 -7.87 2.66
C LEU A 26 -2.14 -8.79 3.71
N ASN A 27 -3.43 -9.14 3.61
CA ASN A 27 -4.05 -10.07 4.57
C ASN A 27 -3.38 -11.45 4.52
N VAL A 28 -2.99 -11.93 3.33
CA VAL A 28 -2.21 -13.17 3.19
C VAL A 28 -0.85 -13.01 3.86
N LEU A 29 -0.17 -11.88 3.65
CA LEU A 29 1.14 -11.61 4.23
C LEU A 29 1.09 -11.49 5.76
N PHE A 30 0.12 -10.74 6.30
CA PHE A 30 -0.09 -10.59 7.74
C PHE A 30 -0.37 -11.93 8.41
N LYS A 31 -1.23 -12.76 7.81
CA LYS A 31 -1.50 -14.11 8.32
C LYS A 31 -0.24 -14.98 8.33
N LYS A 32 0.55 -14.99 7.24
CA LYS A 32 1.80 -15.76 7.16
C LYS A 32 2.85 -15.29 8.16
N SER A 33 2.86 -13.98 8.43
CA SER A 33 3.79 -13.35 9.35
C SER A 33 3.27 -13.31 10.78
N ASP A 34 2.08 -13.85 11.10
CA ASP A 34 1.47 -13.82 12.43
C ASP A 34 1.30 -12.38 12.98
N ILE A 35 0.83 -11.47 12.11
CA ILE A 35 0.40 -10.11 12.48
C ILE A 35 -1.12 -10.14 12.62
N ASN A 36 -1.64 -9.86 13.80
CA ASN A 36 -3.02 -10.15 14.19
C ASN A 36 -4.01 -9.00 13.85
N VAL A 37 -3.90 -8.50 12.60
CA VAL A 37 -4.77 -7.50 11.97
C VAL A 37 -5.28 -7.98 10.60
N VAL A 38 -6.51 -7.61 10.27
CA VAL A 38 -7.12 -7.86 8.95
C VAL A 38 -7.70 -6.57 8.39
N LEU A 39 -7.40 -6.30 7.12
CA LEU A 39 -8.01 -5.24 6.34
C LEU A 39 -9.32 -5.75 5.72
N ALA A 40 -10.42 -5.03 5.93
CA ALA A 40 -11.74 -5.39 5.41
C ALA A 40 -12.28 -4.32 4.45
N LEU A 41 -12.78 -4.78 3.30
CA LEU A 41 -13.48 -3.93 2.32
C LEU A 41 -14.97 -3.88 2.71
N GLY A 42 -15.51 -2.70 3.03
CA GLY A 42 -16.94 -2.52 3.31
C GLY A 42 -17.29 -2.18 4.76
N SER A 43 -18.48 -2.57 5.22
CA SER A 43 -18.99 -2.26 6.56
C SER A 43 -18.29 -3.13 7.62
N SER A 44 -17.37 -2.51 8.37
CA SER A 44 -16.78 -3.05 9.60
C SER A 44 -16.90 -2.00 10.70
N THR A 45 -16.96 -2.43 11.96
CA THR A 45 -17.04 -1.56 13.14
C THR A 45 -15.66 -1.10 13.65
N GLY A 46 -14.58 -1.49 12.97
CA GLY A 46 -13.22 -1.12 13.34
C GLY A 46 -12.79 0.28 12.88
N PRO A 47 -11.56 0.71 13.24
CA PRO A 47 -10.99 1.95 12.73
C PRO A 47 -10.95 1.95 11.20
N THR A 48 -11.05 3.13 10.61
CA THR A 48 -11.20 3.28 9.15
C THR A 48 -9.97 3.94 8.53
N ILE A 49 -9.48 3.35 7.44
CA ILE A 49 -8.56 3.96 6.47
C ILE A 49 -9.44 4.46 5.32
N THR A 50 -9.56 5.79 5.19
CA THR A 50 -10.26 6.43 4.07
C THR A 50 -9.27 6.69 2.95
N VAL A 51 -9.60 6.23 1.74
CA VAL A 51 -8.68 6.30 0.59
C VAL A 51 -9.24 7.21 -0.49
N THR A 52 -8.43 8.19 -0.93
CA THR A 52 -8.76 9.14 -1.99
C THR A 52 -7.56 9.35 -2.92
N THR A 53 -7.75 10.04 -4.04
CA THR A 53 -6.65 10.52 -4.88
C THR A 53 -6.35 11.99 -4.65
N ASP A 54 -5.10 12.41 -4.79
CA ASP A 54 -4.64 13.80 -4.63
C ASP A 54 -3.84 14.24 -5.86
N SER A 55 -4.32 15.28 -6.54
CA SER A 55 -3.70 15.83 -7.77
C SER A 55 -2.38 16.55 -7.51
N THR A 56 -2.04 16.85 -6.25
CA THR A 56 -0.75 17.42 -5.86
C THR A 56 0.35 16.36 -5.76
N ILE A 57 0.00 15.07 -5.83
CA ILE A 57 0.96 13.98 -5.87
C ILE A 57 1.31 13.71 -7.33
N SER A 58 2.58 13.95 -7.69
CA SER A 58 3.08 13.80 -9.06
C SER A 58 2.81 12.38 -9.59
N GLY A 59 2.45 12.26 -10.87
CA GLY A 59 2.32 10.94 -11.50
C GLY A 59 3.64 10.19 -11.72
N THR A 60 4.77 10.82 -11.42
CA THR A 60 6.07 10.15 -11.29
C THR A 60 6.29 9.56 -9.91
N ALA A 61 5.48 9.92 -8.90
CA ALA A 61 5.60 9.40 -7.56
C ALA A 61 5.44 7.87 -7.54
N VAL A 62 6.12 7.25 -6.58
CA VAL A 62 6.01 5.83 -6.23
C VAL A 62 5.46 5.67 -4.81
N HIS A 63 4.90 6.75 -4.26
CA HIS A 63 4.27 6.81 -2.93
C HIS A 63 2.98 7.64 -3.02
N GLY A 64 2.08 7.41 -2.08
CA GLY A 64 1.02 8.32 -1.73
C GLY A 64 1.44 9.23 -0.57
N ARG A 65 0.44 9.64 0.22
CA ARG A 65 0.63 10.24 1.54
C ARG A 65 -0.35 9.61 2.50
N THR A 66 0.13 9.25 3.68
CA THR A 66 -0.69 8.71 4.75
C THR A 66 -0.64 9.61 5.97
N ALA A 67 -1.80 9.93 6.53
CA ALA A 67 -1.94 10.55 7.84
C ALA A 67 -2.79 9.64 8.72
N ALA A 68 -2.27 9.23 9.87
CA ALA A 68 -2.95 8.33 10.79
C ALA A 68 -3.05 8.95 12.18
N THR A 69 -4.19 8.76 12.83
CA THR A 69 -4.39 9.00 14.26
C THR A 69 -4.32 7.66 14.97
N THR A 70 -3.45 7.56 15.97
CA THR A 70 -3.21 6.32 16.72
C THR A 70 -3.40 6.53 18.23
N SER A 71 -3.73 5.47 18.95
CA SER A 71 -3.67 5.44 20.41
C SER A 71 -2.22 5.54 20.93
N ASP A 72 -2.06 5.66 22.25
CA ASP A 72 -0.75 5.60 22.91
C ASP A 72 -0.02 4.26 22.67
N SER A 73 -0.77 3.18 22.44
CA SER A 73 -0.23 1.86 22.06
C SER A 73 0.15 1.76 20.58
N GLY A 74 -0.06 2.82 19.79
CA GLY A 74 0.21 2.85 18.35
C GLY A 74 -0.86 2.19 17.49
N GLN A 75 -1.97 1.73 18.07
CA GLN A 75 -3.08 1.16 17.31
C GLN A 75 -3.87 2.24 16.57
N LEU A 76 -4.31 1.91 15.36
CA LEU A 76 -5.05 2.83 14.51
C LEU A 76 -6.40 3.21 15.11
N GLN A 77 -6.73 4.50 15.12
CA GLN A 77 -8.07 5.04 15.37
C GLN A 77 -8.74 5.47 14.07
N SER A 78 -8.00 6.14 13.19
CA SER A 78 -8.41 6.51 11.83
C SER A 78 -7.20 6.86 10.97
N ALA A 79 -7.31 6.70 9.65
CA ALA A 79 -6.29 7.20 8.72
C ALA A 79 -6.91 7.74 7.43
N GLU A 80 -6.21 8.70 6.84
CA GLU A 80 -6.42 9.16 5.48
C GLU A 80 -5.23 8.75 4.62
N VAL A 81 -5.51 8.06 3.52
CA VAL A 81 -4.54 7.70 2.49
C VAL A 81 -4.88 8.46 1.22
N LYS A 82 -3.91 9.23 0.73
CA LYS A 82 -3.99 9.98 -0.53
C LYS A 82 -3.06 9.36 -1.55
N LEU A 83 -3.64 8.80 -2.61
CA LEU A 83 -2.92 8.15 -3.70
C LEU A 83 -2.71 9.13 -4.88
N PRO A 84 -1.70 8.92 -5.73
CA PRO A 84 -1.56 9.69 -6.97
C PRO A 84 -2.80 9.56 -7.85
N VAL A 85 -3.19 10.62 -8.56
CA VAL A 85 -4.30 10.54 -9.55
C VAL A 85 -3.95 9.57 -10.69
N GLU A 86 -2.70 9.57 -11.13
CA GLU A 86 -2.19 8.66 -12.16
C GLU A 86 -0.76 8.25 -11.77
N VAL A 87 -0.32 7.05 -12.13
CA VAL A 87 1.08 6.63 -12.02
C VAL A 87 1.58 6.24 -13.41
N ARG A 88 2.68 6.86 -13.85
CA ARG A 88 3.27 6.61 -15.16
C ARG A 88 4.59 5.86 -15.09
N ILE A 89 4.86 5.07 -16.11
CA ILE A 89 6.09 4.30 -16.29
C ILE A 89 6.68 4.56 -17.67
N ASN A 90 8.01 4.69 -17.72
CA ASN A 90 8.73 4.89 -18.97
C ASN A 90 9.05 3.54 -19.61
N THR A 91 8.81 3.43 -20.90
CA THR A 91 9.08 2.22 -21.70
C THR A 91 9.87 2.60 -22.95
N PRO A 92 10.50 1.64 -23.66
CA PRO A 92 11.11 1.94 -24.97
C PRO A 92 10.14 2.57 -25.97
N GLY A 93 8.83 2.23 -25.88
CA GLY A 93 7.77 2.80 -26.72
C GLY A 93 7.19 4.13 -26.22
N GLY A 94 7.75 4.70 -25.13
CA GLY A 94 7.30 5.94 -24.53
C GLY A 94 6.62 5.79 -23.17
N LEU A 95 6.13 6.90 -22.64
CA LEU A 95 5.48 6.98 -21.33
C LEU A 95 4.05 6.43 -21.41
N ARG A 96 3.70 5.51 -20.50
CA ARG A 96 2.34 4.98 -20.37
C ARG A 96 1.89 4.90 -18.92
N GLY A 97 0.59 4.69 -18.71
CA GLY A 97 0.07 4.34 -17.39
C GLY A 97 0.71 3.05 -16.87
N ALA A 98 1.04 3.05 -15.58
CA ALA A 98 1.55 1.88 -14.89
C ALA A 98 0.42 0.84 -14.71
N GLY A 99 0.78 -0.44 -14.79
CA GLY A 99 -0.17 -1.51 -14.56
C GLY A 99 -0.52 -1.72 -13.09
N LEU A 100 -1.63 -2.42 -12.88
CA LEU A 100 -2.21 -2.67 -11.56
C LEU A 100 -1.23 -3.16 -10.48
N GLY A 101 -0.18 -3.92 -10.85
CA GLY A 101 0.82 -4.38 -9.90
C GLY A 101 1.61 -3.24 -9.24
N VAL A 102 1.93 -2.19 -9.99
CA VAL A 102 2.60 -1.00 -9.43
C VAL A 102 1.67 -0.25 -8.49
N LEU A 103 0.41 -0.05 -8.89
CA LEU A 103 -0.59 0.65 -8.07
C LEU A 103 -0.89 -0.13 -6.78
N GLU A 104 -0.95 -1.46 -6.86
CA GLU A 104 -1.10 -2.36 -5.72
C GLU A 104 0.02 -2.15 -4.70
N VAL A 105 1.28 -2.13 -5.13
CA VAL A 105 2.43 -1.90 -4.23
C VAL A 105 2.33 -0.55 -3.54
N ILE A 106 1.97 0.51 -4.28
CA ILE A 106 1.80 1.86 -3.72
C ILE A 106 0.69 1.87 -2.67
N ALA A 107 -0.49 1.32 -2.99
CA ALA A 107 -1.60 1.25 -2.04
C ALA A 107 -1.23 0.42 -0.79
N ALA A 108 -0.55 -0.71 -0.98
CA ALA A 108 -0.13 -1.56 0.13
C ALA A 108 0.88 -0.87 1.06
N HIS A 109 1.81 -0.09 0.50
CA HIS A 109 2.76 0.72 1.28
C HIS A 109 2.02 1.72 2.17
N GLU A 110 1.08 2.49 1.60
CA GLU A 110 0.30 3.47 2.36
C GLU A 110 -0.59 2.81 3.42
N PHE A 111 -1.14 1.62 3.15
CA PHE A 111 -1.90 0.88 4.16
C PHE A 111 -1.01 0.42 5.32
N VAL A 112 0.23 0.03 5.06
CA VAL A 112 1.17 -0.36 6.13
C VAL A 112 1.61 0.86 6.95
N HIS A 113 1.79 2.04 6.32
CA HIS A 113 1.93 3.31 7.05
C HIS A 113 0.73 3.55 7.98
N ALA A 114 -0.49 3.39 7.46
CA ALA A 114 -1.72 3.59 8.23
C ALA A 114 -1.83 2.63 9.42
N LEU A 115 -1.25 1.43 9.32
CA LEU A 115 -1.22 0.44 10.40
C LEU A 115 -0.11 0.71 11.45
N GLY A 116 0.65 1.80 11.32
CA GLY A 116 1.59 2.27 12.34
C GLY A 116 3.07 2.05 12.05
N GLN A 117 3.42 1.51 10.87
CA GLN A 117 4.81 1.43 10.40
C GLN A 117 5.19 2.74 9.70
N VAL A 118 5.52 3.78 10.46
CA VAL A 118 5.75 5.15 9.93
C VAL A 118 7.13 5.32 9.29
N LYS A 119 8.14 4.57 9.75
CA LYS A 119 9.51 4.69 9.23
C LYS A 119 9.68 3.86 7.97
N HIS A 120 10.26 4.49 6.95
CA HIS A 120 10.76 3.75 5.80
C HIS A 120 11.96 2.87 6.18
N ASN A 121 12.01 1.69 5.60
CA ASN A 121 13.13 0.75 5.65
C ASN A 121 13.35 0.12 4.26
N SER A 122 12.97 -1.14 4.06
CA SER A 122 13.20 -1.93 2.84
C SER A 122 11.94 -2.67 2.40
N HIS A 123 12.01 -3.34 1.25
CA HIS A 123 10.91 -4.06 0.63
C HIS A 123 9.68 -3.14 0.42
N LEU A 124 8.48 -3.55 0.87
CA LEU A 124 7.25 -2.76 0.75
C LEU A 124 7.32 -1.42 1.49
N MET A 125 8.21 -1.26 2.46
CA MET A 125 8.34 -0.03 3.23
C MET A 125 9.58 0.78 2.85
N ALA A 126 10.15 0.52 1.66
CA ALA A 126 11.24 1.31 1.12
C ALA A 126 10.88 2.78 0.92
N GLN A 127 11.88 3.66 1.03
CA GLN A 127 11.77 5.10 0.73
C GLN A 127 11.83 5.39 -0.78
N THR A 128 12.43 4.50 -1.56
CA THR A 128 12.63 4.68 -2.99
C THR A 128 12.40 3.36 -3.72
N TRP A 129 11.81 3.45 -4.91
CA TRP A 129 11.68 2.32 -5.83
C TRP A 129 12.13 2.68 -7.23
N THR A 130 12.75 1.72 -7.90
CA THR A 130 12.93 1.74 -9.34
C THR A 130 11.68 1.18 -10.01
N LYS A 131 11.11 1.93 -10.95
CA LYS A 131 10.04 1.43 -11.81
C LYS A 131 10.65 0.52 -12.88
N LEU A 132 10.19 -0.72 -12.95
CA LEU A 132 10.58 -1.66 -14.00
C LEU A 132 9.42 -1.82 -14.97
N SER A 133 9.61 -1.39 -16.22
CA SER A 133 8.61 -1.57 -17.26
C SER A 133 8.60 -3.01 -17.75
N GLY A 134 7.41 -3.60 -17.78
CA GLY A 134 7.18 -4.82 -18.54
C GLY A 134 6.79 -4.52 -19.98
N ASP A 135 6.83 -5.54 -20.83
CA ASP A 135 6.34 -5.47 -22.21
C ASP A 135 4.87 -5.04 -22.29
N THR A 136 4.10 -5.31 -21.22
CA THR A 136 2.72 -4.87 -21.03
C THR A 136 2.54 -4.26 -19.63
N PRO A 137 1.47 -3.47 -19.40
CA PRO A 137 1.19 -2.96 -18.06
C PRO A 137 1.12 -4.04 -16.99
N ALA A 138 0.56 -5.22 -17.30
CA ALA A 138 0.48 -6.32 -16.34
C ALA A 138 1.86 -6.84 -15.87
N GLY A 139 2.94 -6.56 -16.62
CA GLY A 139 4.31 -6.92 -16.26
C GLY A 139 5.08 -5.83 -15.51
N ASP A 140 4.49 -4.66 -15.25
CA ASP A 140 5.16 -3.59 -14.53
C ASP A 140 5.41 -3.94 -13.06
N LYS A 141 6.56 -3.52 -12.54
CA LYS A 141 6.96 -3.77 -11.16
C LYS A 141 7.59 -2.53 -10.52
N LEU A 142 7.60 -2.52 -9.20
CA LEU A 142 8.48 -1.67 -8.40
C LEU A 142 9.59 -2.53 -7.81
N GLN A 143 10.83 -2.06 -7.90
CA GLN A 143 11.99 -2.75 -7.36
C GLN A 143 12.68 -1.91 -6.30
N GLU A 144 13.04 -2.54 -5.18
CA GLU A 144 13.99 -2.01 -4.22
C GLU A 144 15.09 -3.05 -3.99
N GLY A 145 16.35 -2.62 -4.11
CA GLY A 145 17.48 -3.54 -4.13
C GLY A 145 17.30 -4.65 -5.16
N GLY A 146 17.44 -5.90 -4.73
CA GLY A 146 17.23 -7.10 -5.57
C GLY A 146 15.78 -7.57 -5.62
N LEU A 147 14.85 -6.96 -4.89
CA LEU A 147 13.48 -7.44 -4.76
C LEU A 147 12.52 -6.65 -5.67
N SER A 148 11.81 -7.35 -6.54
CA SER A 148 10.74 -6.77 -7.36
C SER A 148 9.37 -7.17 -6.84
N MET A 149 8.46 -6.20 -6.76
CA MET A 149 7.08 -6.35 -6.31
C MET A 149 6.10 -5.89 -7.40
N PRO A 150 4.94 -6.55 -7.55
CA PRO A 150 4.47 -7.72 -6.78
C PRO A 150 5.26 -9.02 -7.06
N PRO A 151 5.20 -10.04 -6.16
CA PRO A 151 4.36 -10.11 -4.93
C PRO A 151 4.85 -9.20 -3.80
N LEU A 152 3.95 -8.81 -2.89
CA LEU A 152 4.27 -7.96 -1.74
C LEU A 152 5.17 -8.68 -0.73
N ALA A 153 6.12 -7.96 -0.13
CA ALA A 153 6.95 -8.47 0.96
C ALA A 153 7.23 -7.39 2.00
N LEU A 154 7.23 -7.77 3.27
CA LEU A 154 7.64 -6.90 4.37
C LEU A 154 9.04 -7.27 4.84
N ALA A 155 9.82 -6.26 5.22
CA ALA A 155 11.06 -6.47 5.93
C ALA A 155 10.80 -7.02 7.35
N PRO A 156 11.70 -7.84 7.92
CA PRO A 156 11.55 -8.37 9.28
C PRO A 156 11.23 -7.29 10.32
N GLU A 157 11.87 -6.12 10.22
CA GLU A 157 11.68 -5.01 11.15
C GLU A 157 10.25 -4.44 11.07
N SER A 158 9.66 -4.40 9.87
CA SER A 158 8.26 -4.01 9.71
C SER A 158 7.31 -5.05 10.28
N VAL A 159 7.64 -6.34 10.13
CA VAL A 159 6.86 -7.42 10.74
C VAL A 159 6.88 -7.31 12.26
N GLU A 160 8.05 -7.16 12.87
CA GLU A 160 8.20 -7.00 14.32
C GLU A 160 7.44 -5.77 14.83
N LYS A 161 7.55 -4.63 14.14
CA LYS A 161 6.84 -3.41 14.52
C LYS A 161 5.34 -3.59 14.46
N LEU A 162 4.81 -4.19 13.39
CA LEU A 162 3.38 -4.44 13.27
C LEU A 162 2.89 -5.49 14.29
N LYS A 163 3.68 -6.51 14.61
CA LYS A 163 3.38 -7.45 15.71
C LYS A 163 3.30 -6.76 17.07
N ALA A 164 4.20 -5.81 17.35
CA ALA A 164 4.15 -5.08 18.61
C ALA A 164 2.88 -4.23 18.78
N ILE A 165 2.27 -3.78 17.67
CA ILE A 165 1.03 -2.99 17.67
C ILE A 165 -0.22 -3.89 17.67
N TRP A 166 -0.18 -4.95 16.86
CA TRP A 166 -1.36 -5.73 16.50
C TRP A 166 -1.39 -7.15 17.03
N GLY A 167 -0.31 -7.63 17.66
CA GLY A 167 -0.14 -8.96 18.25
C GLY A 167 -1.17 -9.27 19.32
#